data_AF-A0AAN8DQ99-F1
#
_entry.id   AF-A0AAN8DQ99-F1
#
_cell.length_a   1.000
_cell.length_b   1.000
_cell.length_c   1.000
_cell.angle_alpha   90.00
_cell.angle_beta   90.00
_cell.angle_gamma   90.00
#
_symmetry.space_group_name_H-M   'P 1'
#
loop_
_entity.id
_entity.type
_entity.pdbx_description
1 polymer ?
#
loop_
_entity_poly.entity_id
_entity_poly.type
_entity_poly.pdbx_seq_one_letter_code
_entity_poly.pdbx_strand_id
1 'polypeptide(L)' 'MTANLNINYRRPIPLGSTVLLESSLEKKEGRKTFITCRVTSTDGSKLHTETSALFLSITASHLLGG' A
#
# COMPACT_ATOMS: atom_id res chain seq x y z
N MET A 1 -5.73 -7.75 7.46
CA MET A 1 -4.40 -8.38 7.29
C MET A 1 -3.98 -8.30 5.83
N THR A 2 -2.69 -8.09 5.55
CA THR A 2 -2.16 -8.06 4.18
C THR A 2 -2.19 -9.46 3.58
N ALA A 3 -2.79 -9.61 2.40
CA ALA A 3 -2.82 -10.87 1.66
C ALA A 3 -1.94 -10.83 0.39
N ASN A 4 -1.85 -9.67 -0.26
CA ASN A 4 -0.91 -9.44 -1.35
C ASN A 4 -0.38 -8.01 -1.27
N LEU A 5 0.89 -7.84 -1.59
CA LEU A 5 1.57 -6.56 -1.69
C LEU A 5 2.49 -6.61 -2.90
N ASN A 6 2.21 -5.78 -3.90
CA ASN A 6 3.03 -5.63 -5.10
C ASN A 6 3.60 -4.22 -5.13
N ILE A 7 4.93 -4.12 -5.19
CA ILE A 7 5.67 -2.86 -5.13
C ILE A 7 6.55 -2.74 -6.36
N ASN A 8 6.39 -1.66 -7.11
CA ASN A 8 7.23 -1.32 -8.25
C ASN A 8 8.15 -0.16 -7.85
N TYR A 9 9.41 -0.47 -7.54
CA TYR A 9 10.44 0.53 -7.26
C TYR A 9 10.91 1.15 -8.58
N ARG A 10 10.59 2.44 -8.78
CA ARG A 10 10.95 3.19 -10.00
C ARG A 10 12.25 3.95 -9.82
N ARG A 11 12.50 4.51 -8.63
CA ARG A 11 13.66 5.34 -8.31
C ARG A 11 14.08 5.15 -6.84
N PRO A 12 15.38 5.26 -6.53
CA PRO A 12 15.84 5.20 -5.15
C PRO A 12 15.41 6.44 -4.36
N ILE A 13 15.09 6.24 -3.09
CA ILE A 13 14.79 7.31 -2.13
C ILE A 13 16.06 7.53 -1.28
N PRO A 14 16.67 8.73 -1.31
CA PRO A 14 17.83 9.02 -0.48
C PRO A 14 17.52 8.90 1.02
N LEU A 15 18.48 8.40 1.80
CA LEU A 15 18.36 8.35 3.25
C LEU A 15 18.19 9.77 3.84
N GLY A 16 17.32 9.90 4.84
CA GLY A 16 17.01 11.18 5.47
C GLY A 16 16.10 12.10 4.65
N SER A 17 15.66 11.68 3.45
CA SER A 17 14.68 12.43 2.67
C SER A 17 13.24 12.15 3.14
N THR A 18 12.38 13.17 2.99
CA THR A 18 10.94 13.04 3.20
C THR A 18 10.26 12.77 1.86
N VAL A 19 9.29 11.85 1.85
CA VAL A 19 8.46 11.51 0.69
C VAL A 19 6.99 11.55 1.08
N LEU A 20 6.12 11.79 0.09
CA LEU A 20 4.68 11.72 0.26
C LEU A 20 4.17 10.33 -0.11
N LEU A 21 3.40 9.72 0.78
CA LEU A 21 2.67 8.48 0.52
C LEU A 21 1.19 8.82 0.35
N GLU A 22 0.68 8.67 -0.86
CA GLU A 22 -0.75 8.81 -1.15
C GLU A 22 -1.33 7.42 -1.38
N SER A 23 -2.35 7.06 -0.61
CA SER A 23 -3.01 5.76 -0.72
C SER A 23 -4.51 5.96 -0.95
N SER A 24 -5.06 5.19 -1.88
CA SER A 24 -6.47 5.26 -2.26
C SER A 24 -7.13 3.88 -2.11
N LEU A 25 -8.31 3.86 -1.52
CA LEU A 25 -9.19 2.70 -1.55
C LEU A 25 -9.85 2.63 -2.92
N GLU A 26 -9.46 1.66 -3.74
CA GLU A 26 -10.03 1.49 -5.08
C GLU A 26 -11.40 0.83 -5.03
N LYS A 27 -11.48 -0.30 -4.32
CA LYS A 27 -12.72 -1.07 -4.20
C LYS A 27 -12.69 -2.04 -3.03
N LYS A 28 -13.88 -2.50 -2.65
CA LYS A 28 -14.09 -3.54 -1.65
C LYS A 28 -15.02 -4.62 -2.21
N GLU A 29 -14.57 -5.87 -2.16
CA GLU A 29 -15.31 -7.05 -2.66
C GLU A 29 -15.40 -8.09 -1.54
N GLY A 30 -16.52 -8.09 -0.81
CA GLY A 30 -16.70 -8.94 0.36
C GLY A 30 -15.62 -8.69 1.41
N ARG A 31 -14.76 -9.69 1.66
CA ARG A 31 -13.63 -9.58 2.60
C ARG A 31 -12.38 -8.94 1.99
N LYS A 32 -12.35 -8.69 0.68
CA LYS A 32 -11.19 -8.13 -0.04
C LYS A 32 -11.27 -6.61 -0.09
N THR A 33 -10.19 -5.94 0.27
CA THR A 33 -10.03 -4.47 0.18
C THR A 33 -8.81 -4.19 -0.68
N PHE A 34 -9.02 -3.54 -1.83
CA PHE A 34 -7.98 -3.23 -2.80
C PHE A 34 -7.55 -1.78 -2.63
N ILE A 35 -6.24 -1.57 -2.47
CA ILE A 35 -5.64 -0.27 -2.22
C ILE A 35 -4.54 -0.04 -3.25
N THR A 36 -4.48 1.16 -3.82
CA THR A 36 -3.31 1.64 -4.57
C THR A 36 -2.54 2.63 -3.72
N CYS A 37 -1.23 2.71 -3.92
CA CYS A 37 -0.40 3.72 -3.30
C CYS A 37 0.66 4.24 -4.26
N ARG A 38 0.94 5.55 -4.20
CA ARG A 38 2.04 6.20 -4.89
C ARG A 38 2.95 6.84 -3.85
N VAL A 39 4.26 6.70 -4.07
CA VAL A 39 5.29 7.36 -3.28
C VAL A 39 5.96 8.40 -4.14
N THR A 40 5.84 9.67 -3.78
CA THR A 40 6.39 10.80 -4.53
C THR A 40 7.33 11.64 -3.68
N SER A 41 8.18 12.44 -4.32
CA SER A 41 8.85 13.56 -3.63
C SER A 41 7.81 14.53 -3.06
N THR A 42 8.17 15.31 -2.04
CA THR A 42 7.26 16.28 -1.40
C THR A 42 6.71 17.35 -2.34
N ASP A 43 7.42 17.63 -3.44
CA ASP A 43 7.01 18.56 -4.50
C ASP A 43 6.21 17.86 -5.63
N GLY A 44 5.96 16.55 -5.52
CA GLY A 44 5.29 15.73 -6.53
C GLY A 44 6.13 15.47 -7.80
N SER A 45 7.35 15.99 -7.90
CA SER A 45 8.11 16.00 -9.17
C SER A 45 8.66 14.63 -9.56
N LYS A 46 8.85 13.73 -8.59
CA LYS A 46 9.42 12.39 -8.81
C LYS A 46 8.52 11.33 -8.21
N LEU A 47 8.20 10.33 -9.01
CA LEU A 47 7.58 9.08 -8.56
C LEU A 47 8.66 8.07 -8.20
N HIS A 48 8.72 7.67 -6.94
CA HIS A 48 9.67 6.69 -6.43
C HIS A 48 9.11 5.27 -6.48
N THR A 49 7.83 5.11 -6.17
CA THR A 49 7.20 3.79 -6.05
C THR A 49 5.73 3.83 -6.43
N GLU A 50 5.28 2.78 -7.11
CA GLU A 50 3.86 2.49 -7.35
C GLU A 50 3.52 1.13 -6.75
N THR A 51 2.45 1.09 -5.96
CA THR A 51 2.10 -0.08 -5.16
C THR A 51 0.64 -0.42 -5.36
N SER A 52 0.34 -1.72 -5.40
CA SER A 52 -1.01 -2.25 -5.20
C SER A 52 -1.00 -3.23 -4.03
N ALA A 53 -2.04 -3.16 -3.21
CA ALA A 53 -2.17 -4.00 -2.02
C ALA A 53 -3.58 -4.58 -1.93
N LEU A 54 -3.65 -5.84 -1.49
CA LEU A 54 -4.89 -6.52 -1.16
C LEU A 54 -4.88 -6.85 0.34
N PHE A 55 -5.86 -6.30 1.05
CA PHE A 55 -6.12 -6.62 2.44
C PHE A 55 -7.36 -7.51 2.58
N LEU A 56 -7.25 -8.50 3.44
CA LEU A 56 -8.39 -9.31 3.87
C LEU A 56 -8.91 -8.83 5.23
N SER A 57 -10.22 -8.61 5.29
CA SER A 57 -10.96 -8.45 6.54
C SER A 57 -11.08 -9.82 7.19
N ILE A 58 -10.46 -9.97 8.36
CA ILE A 58 -10.48 -11.19 9.15
C ILE A 58 -10.92 -10.85 10.57
N THR A 59 -11.77 -11.70 11.13
CA THR A 59 -12.17 -11.61 12.54
C THR A 59 -11.04 -12.07 13.45
N ALA A 60 -10.99 -11.52 14.67
CA ALA A 60 -9.98 -11.88 15.65
C ALA A 60 -9.96 -13.38 15.99
N SER A 61 -11.13 -14.05 16.00
CA SER A 61 -11.23 -15.50 16.20
C SER A 61 -10.47 -16.31 15.14
N HIS A 62 -10.58 -15.92 13.87
CA HIS A 62 -9.85 -16.55 12.77
C HIS A 62 -8.34 -16.31 12.81
N LEU A 63 -7.88 -15.25 13.48
CA LEU A 63 -6.46 -14.93 13.66
C LEU A 63 -5.84 -15.70 14.83
N LEU A 64 -6.62 -15.94 15.89
CA LEU A 64 -6.17 -16.52 17.15
C LEU A 64 -6.38 -18.05 17.21
N GLY A 65 -6.77 -18.68 16.09
CA GLY A 65 -6.84 -20.15 15.97
C GLY A 65 -8.01 -20.80 16.71
N GLY A 66 -9.14 -20.11 16.85
CA GLY A 66 -10.38 -20.65 17.41
C GLY A 66 -11.29 -21.30 16.37
#